data_AF-A0A5E4IMK7-F1
#
_entry.id   AF-A0A5E4IMK7-F1
#
_cell.length_a   1.000
_cell.length_b   1.000
_cell.length_c   1.000
_cell.angle_alpha   90.00
_cell.angle_beta   90.00
_cell.angle_gamma   90.00
#
_symmetry.space_group_name_H-M   'P 1'
#
loop_
_entity.id
_entity.type
_entity.pdbx_description
1 polymer ?
#
loop_
_entity_poly.entity_id
_entity_poly.type
_entity_poly.pdbx_seq_one_letter_code
_entity_poly.pdbx_strand_id
1 'polypeptide(L)'
;MDDGTPRSVYLSNAIFDSPSGDFTNYTSITLNDTLEDSSVYTINWTTNSSAPPQAANSSLAHKFVNISGRSGSPSIDYVSFGWTWQESSGYDESLLQLWRYNASSHWVALNTTPNMSLRTLSLYNVVPVGEYGILYGGTETTPCGNLASDITLITNLISDGNCFNISVDNITIDCAGFSLIGNRTGNGITSYGALSALRSNITIRNCNISNFTMGISFSSVTNSQIYNNSVWNNSDSGIYLNFASSNNITNNTLTDNSGAAIVLTNSSIGNNISSNDIYGNLGYGLDNSQAEYVNVTYNYWGTTSCPEISSLIYDYFDSPPLGVATFSPFLNATYLNGSSMTCPAEPWSRRVTNHLSISAPSEVCKGSSFEVSVSDKNGVALSGVTALLQIGGLTETRGVTDGQGQESFAPSKTGAYTILARNPEMSAEKTIISIDCITTPPLPPPPTVPPACVSDSDCAADKKCASGNCALVKGTCGHASAHKWIPYECCSDSGCPVNYECKANACVKKSTTENVTIKEKQNITKKPEEPAPPTAEPVKGYLEPYCWNPALLALLAILLFYFFFILAKRRKKKKEEKDEDQPEWRKKKKEEDEKEDKDSKKQIPV
;
A
#
# COMPACT_ATOMS: atom_id res chain seq x y z
N MET A 1 -34.90 26.27 50.16
CA MET A 1 -36.18 25.63 50.50
C MET A 1 -35.90 24.16 50.33
N ASP A 2 -35.67 23.48 51.43
CA ASP A 2 -35.11 22.12 51.52
C ASP A 2 -36.02 21.40 52.51
N ASP A 3 -37.12 20.83 51.99
CA ASP A 3 -38.23 20.30 52.80
C ASP A 3 -38.33 18.76 52.78
N GLY A 4 -37.37 18.06 52.19
CA GLY A 4 -37.37 16.60 52.25
C GLY A 4 -38.39 15.95 51.29
N THR A 5 -38.94 16.73 50.34
CA THR A 5 -40.04 16.29 49.48
C THR A 5 -39.53 16.01 48.08
N PRO A 6 -39.63 14.76 47.58
CA PRO A 6 -39.27 14.44 46.20
C PRO A 6 -40.03 15.32 45.21
N ARG A 7 -39.30 15.83 44.21
CA ARG A 7 -39.86 16.72 43.17
C ARG A 7 -39.93 16.00 41.84
N SER A 8 -41.13 15.90 41.28
CA SER A 8 -41.29 15.38 39.92
C SER A 8 -40.90 16.45 38.89
N VAL A 9 -40.05 16.07 37.94
CA VAL A 9 -39.67 16.87 36.78
C VAL A 9 -40.22 16.21 35.53
N TYR A 10 -41.03 16.96 34.79
CA TYR A 10 -41.59 16.53 33.53
C TYR A 10 -41.28 17.56 32.44
N LEU A 11 -40.51 17.13 31.44
CA LEU A 11 -40.23 17.90 30.23
C LEU A 11 -40.83 17.15 29.04
N SER A 12 -41.62 17.83 28.23
CA SER A 12 -42.17 17.28 27.00
C SER A 12 -41.60 18.04 25.81
N ASN A 13 -40.88 17.33 24.93
CA ASN A 13 -40.24 17.87 23.73
C ASN A 13 -39.49 19.19 23.98
N ALA A 14 -38.76 19.28 25.09
CA ALA A 14 -37.97 20.43 25.46
C ALA A 14 -36.80 20.57 24.49
N ILE A 15 -36.61 21.78 23.95
CA ILE A 15 -35.57 22.08 22.97
C ILE A 15 -34.39 22.74 23.68
N PHE A 16 -33.22 22.14 23.51
CA PHE A 16 -31.92 22.68 23.92
C PHE A 16 -31.22 23.15 22.65
N ASP A 17 -31.41 24.43 22.34
CA ASP A 17 -30.86 25.07 21.15
C ASP A 17 -29.48 25.67 21.41
N SER A 18 -28.72 25.82 20.35
CA SER A 18 -27.45 26.53 20.35
C SER A 18 -27.61 28.02 20.70
N PRO A 19 -26.52 28.70 21.10
CA PRO A 19 -26.57 30.12 21.43
C PRO A 19 -27.03 31.05 20.30
N SER A 20 -27.05 30.60 19.04
CA SER A 20 -27.59 31.38 17.91
C SER A 20 -29.12 31.52 17.97
N GLY A 21 -29.82 30.59 18.62
CA GLY A 21 -31.28 30.63 18.78
C GLY A 21 -32.06 30.48 17.47
N ASP A 22 -31.44 29.91 16.43
CA ASP A 22 -32.00 29.77 15.09
C ASP A 22 -32.58 28.38 14.80
N PHE A 23 -32.57 27.48 15.79
CA PHE A 23 -33.02 26.09 15.67
C PHE A 23 -32.34 25.31 14.53
N THR A 24 -31.10 25.67 14.16
CA THR A 24 -30.31 24.90 13.18
C THR A 24 -29.43 23.84 13.85
N ASN A 25 -29.11 24.02 15.13
CA ASN A 25 -28.32 23.09 15.93
C ASN A 25 -28.94 22.94 17.32
N TYR A 26 -29.87 22.00 17.44
CA TYR A 26 -30.60 21.78 18.69
C TYR A 26 -30.86 20.30 18.95
N THR A 27 -31.01 19.96 20.23
CA THR A 27 -31.45 18.64 20.66
C THR A 27 -32.82 18.77 21.33
N SER A 28 -33.79 17.95 20.91
CA SER A 28 -35.08 17.84 21.59
C SER A 28 -35.09 16.64 22.52
N ILE A 29 -35.54 16.84 23.75
CA ILE A 29 -35.68 15.76 24.74
C ILE A 29 -37.06 15.77 25.41
N THR A 30 -37.55 14.58 25.71
CA THR A 30 -38.65 14.36 26.66
C THR A 30 -38.06 13.66 27.88
N LEU A 31 -38.36 14.16 29.08
CA LEU A 31 -37.79 13.66 30.33
C LEU A 31 -38.90 13.53 31.37
N ASN A 32 -38.87 12.42 32.11
CA ASN A 32 -39.73 12.20 33.26
C ASN A 32 -38.88 11.65 34.39
N ASP A 33 -38.91 12.31 35.54
CA ASP A 33 -37.97 12.03 36.62
C ASP A 33 -38.53 12.44 37.99
N THR A 34 -38.04 11.80 39.05
CA THR A 34 -38.35 12.14 40.44
C THR A 34 -37.07 12.45 41.21
N LEU A 35 -36.83 13.73 41.48
CA LEU A 35 -35.64 14.21 42.17
C LEU A 35 -35.78 14.08 43.70
N GLU A 36 -34.86 13.36 44.32
CA GLU A 36 -34.64 13.36 45.78
C GLU A 36 -33.91 14.65 46.24
N ASP A 37 -34.13 15.11 47.48
CA ASP A 37 -33.74 16.47 47.94
C ASP A 37 -32.27 16.88 47.81
N SER A 38 -31.36 15.93 47.61
CA SER A 38 -29.91 16.19 47.48
C SER A 38 -29.35 15.98 46.06
N SER A 39 -30.15 15.44 45.16
CA SER A 39 -29.75 15.07 43.80
C SER A 39 -30.01 16.22 42.83
N VAL A 40 -28.95 16.72 42.21
CA VAL A 40 -29.03 17.82 41.24
C VAL A 40 -28.26 17.44 39.98
N TYR A 41 -28.86 17.65 38.81
CA TYR A 41 -28.19 17.59 37.52
C TYR A 41 -28.53 18.81 36.67
N THR A 42 -27.72 19.03 35.64
CA THR A 42 -27.95 20.07 34.63
C THR A 42 -28.03 19.46 33.24
N ILE A 43 -28.89 20.03 32.40
CA ILE A 43 -29.00 19.71 30.99
C ILE A 43 -28.72 20.99 30.21
N ASN A 44 -27.70 20.98 29.35
CA ASN A 44 -27.32 22.13 28.54
C ASN A 44 -27.07 21.69 27.10
N TRP A 45 -27.40 22.54 26.13
CA TRP A 45 -26.90 22.34 24.77
C TRP A 45 -25.36 22.32 24.78
N THR A 46 -24.77 21.53 23.89
CA THR A 46 -23.32 21.47 23.68
C THR A 46 -23.01 21.17 22.23
N THR A 47 -21.80 21.50 21.79
CA THR A 47 -21.19 20.82 20.64
C THR A 47 -20.50 19.55 21.12
N ASN A 48 -20.15 18.63 20.24
CA ASN A 48 -19.30 17.49 20.62
C ASN A 48 -17.93 18.00 21.10
N SER A 49 -17.56 17.71 22.35
CA SER A 49 -16.26 18.12 22.93
C SER A 49 -15.08 17.32 22.37
N SER A 50 -15.35 16.18 21.74
CA SER A 50 -14.36 15.34 21.08
C SER A 50 -14.90 14.80 19.76
N ALA A 51 -14.01 14.37 18.86
CA ALA A 51 -14.40 13.74 17.61
C ALA A 51 -15.26 12.48 17.90
N PRO A 52 -16.36 12.25 17.16
CA PRO A 52 -17.13 11.02 17.24
C PRO A 52 -16.23 9.78 17.01
N PRO A 53 -16.60 8.61 17.56
CA PRO A 53 -15.71 7.45 17.68
C PRO A 53 -15.26 6.79 16.35
N GLN A 54 -15.83 7.18 15.20
CA GLN A 54 -15.44 6.68 13.87
C GLN A 54 -15.59 7.78 12.80
N ALA A 55 -14.78 7.71 11.73
CA ALA A 55 -14.88 8.60 10.57
C ALA A 55 -16.22 8.50 9.81
N ALA A 56 -16.98 7.41 10.02
CA ALA A 56 -18.29 7.15 9.43
C ALA A 56 -19.48 7.67 10.27
N ASN A 57 -19.24 8.07 11.53
CA ASN A 57 -20.32 8.52 12.42
C ASN A 57 -20.54 10.02 12.22
N SER A 58 -21.40 10.38 11.27
CA SER A 58 -21.95 11.73 11.23
C SER A 58 -22.98 11.89 12.36
N SER A 59 -22.94 13.02 13.06
CA SER A 59 -24.00 13.39 13.99
C SER A 59 -25.27 13.70 13.22
N LEU A 60 -26.42 13.23 13.69
CA LEU A 60 -27.71 13.62 13.13
C LEU A 60 -27.93 15.11 13.38
N ALA A 61 -27.76 15.96 12.36
CA ALA A 61 -27.96 17.41 12.43
C ALA A 61 -27.27 18.10 13.63
N HIS A 62 -26.06 17.65 14.01
CA HIS A 62 -25.31 18.17 15.16
C HIS A 62 -26.00 18.07 16.54
N LYS A 63 -26.93 17.11 16.70
CA LYS A 63 -27.69 16.87 17.95
C LYS A 63 -26.82 16.37 19.10
N PHE A 64 -26.34 17.31 19.92
CA PHE A 64 -25.66 17.02 21.18
C PHE A 64 -26.28 17.78 22.35
N VAL A 65 -26.25 17.16 23.53
CA VAL A 65 -26.66 17.77 24.81
C VAL A 65 -25.77 17.23 25.92
N ASN A 66 -25.38 18.07 26.86
CA ASN A 66 -24.62 17.69 28.03
C ASN A 66 -25.56 17.52 29.23
N ILE A 67 -25.65 16.29 29.75
CA ILE A 67 -26.42 15.92 30.95
C ILE A 67 -25.42 15.49 32.02
N SER A 68 -25.20 16.37 33.00
CA SER A 68 -24.16 16.20 34.03
C SER A 68 -24.72 16.36 35.45
N GLY A 69 -24.32 15.46 36.36
CA GLY A 69 -24.60 15.58 37.78
C GLY A 69 -23.84 16.75 38.41
N ARG A 70 -24.46 17.42 39.39
CA ARG A 70 -23.89 18.54 40.15
C ARG A 70 -23.69 18.21 41.62
N SER A 71 -24.66 17.54 42.24
CA SER A 71 -24.59 17.08 43.63
C SER A 71 -25.47 15.85 43.83
N GLY A 72 -25.17 15.08 44.88
CA GLY A 72 -25.82 13.79 45.12
C GLY A 72 -25.41 12.73 44.10
N SER A 73 -26.21 11.67 44.01
CA SER A 73 -26.07 10.59 43.03
C SER A 73 -27.31 10.54 42.13
N PRO A 74 -27.53 11.56 41.27
CA PRO A 74 -28.73 11.66 40.47
C PRO A 74 -28.84 10.49 39.47
N SER A 75 -30.06 10.02 39.28
CA SER A 75 -30.45 9.07 38.23
C SER A 75 -31.74 9.58 37.61
N ILE A 76 -31.75 9.78 36.30
CA ILE A 76 -32.94 10.21 35.57
C ILE A 76 -33.76 8.97 35.23
N ASP A 77 -35.00 8.91 35.71
CA ASP A 77 -35.87 7.74 35.51
C ASP A 77 -36.11 7.44 34.02
N TYR A 78 -36.43 8.46 33.22
CA TYR A 78 -36.68 8.34 31.79
C TYR A 78 -36.23 9.58 31.02
N VAL A 79 -35.51 9.36 29.91
CA VAL A 79 -35.20 10.40 28.94
C VAL A 79 -35.28 9.85 27.52
N SER A 80 -35.83 10.65 26.61
CA SER A 80 -36.02 10.34 25.21
C SER A 80 -35.49 11.45 24.34
N PHE A 81 -34.68 11.11 23.34
CA PHE A 81 -34.06 12.03 22.39
C PHE A 81 -34.81 11.94 21.08
N GLY A 82 -35.35 13.07 20.63
CA GLY A 82 -36.19 13.14 19.44
C GLY A 82 -35.47 13.68 18.21
N TRP A 83 -35.98 13.31 17.04
CA TRP A 83 -35.68 13.96 15.78
C TRP A 83 -36.93 14.16 14.92
N THR A 84 -36.85 15.11 14.00
CA THR A 84 -37.88 15.38 13.00
C THR A 84 -37.54 14.69 11.68
N TRP A 85 -38.54 14.58 10.80
CA TRP A 85 -38.33 14.02 9.47
C TRP A 85 -37.38 14.85 8.61
N GLN A 86 -37.32 16.17 8.84
CA GLN A 86 -36.37 17.04 8.16
C GLN A 86 -34.93 16.70 8.56
N GLU A 87 -34.71 16.44 9.84
CA GLU A 87 -33.37 16.17 10.39
C GLU A 87 -32.85 14.81 9.99
N SER A 88 -33.74 13.82 9.84
CA SER A 88 -33.40 12.49 9.32
C SER A 88 -33.46 12.38 7.79
N SER A 89 -33.70 13.48 7.08
CA SER A 89 -33.70 13.48 5.61
C SER A 89 -32.33 13.04 5.08
N GLY A 90 -32.28 11.87 4.41
CA GLY A 90 -31.05 11.30 3.87
C GLY A 90 -30.37 10.26 4.78
N TYR A 91 -30.98 9.92 5.92
CA TYR A 91 -30.50 8.87 6.83
C TYR A 91 -31.45 7.67 6.83
N ASP A 92 -30.90 6.45 6.99
CA ASP A 92 -31.70 5.30 7.39
C ASP A 92 -31.95 5.37 8.91
N GLU A 93 -33.19 5.72 9.30
CA GLU A 93 -33.54 5.90 10.71
C GLU A 93 -33.34 4.63 11.55
N SER A 94 -33.31 3.44 10.94
CA SER A 94 -33.05 2.18 11.63
C SER A 94 -31.61 2.05 12.15
N LEU A 95 -30.69 2.84 11.61
CA LEU A 95 -29.26 2.84 11.92
C LEU A 95 -28.85 3.97 12.89
N LEU A 96 -29.80 4.80 13.33
CA LEU A 96 -29.53 5.83 14.33
C LEU A 96 -29.21 5.19 15.69
N GLN A 97 -28.20 5.71 16.36
CA GLN A 97 -27.73 5.20 17.65
C GLN A 97 -27.60 6.35 18.64
N LEU A 98 -27.92 6.08 19.91
CA LEU A 98 -27.66 7.02 20.99
C LEU A 98 -26.30 6.71 21.62
N TRP A 99 -25.47 7.74 21.70
CA TRP A 99 -24.12 7.65 22.22
C TRP A 99 -23.92 8.57 23.41
N ARG A 100 -22.99 8.19 24.28
CA ARG A 100 -22.57 8.98 25.42
C ARG A 100 -21.07 9.15 25.46
N TYR A 101 -20.59 10.37 25.65
CA TYR A 101 -19.20 10.67 25.92
C TYR A 101 -19.00 11.01 27.40
N ASN A 102 -17.98 10.39 27.99
CA ASN A 102 -17.42 10.78 29.27
C ASN A 102 -15.89 10.80 29.13
N ALA A 103 -15.23 11.83 29.67
CA ALA A 103 -13.78 12.00 29.59
C ALA A 103 -12.98 10.76 30.07
N SER A 104 -13.54 9.94 30.97
CA SER A 104 -12.89 8.72 31.47
C SER A 104 -13.19 7.45 30.65
N SER A 105 -14.35 7.36 29.99
CA SER A 105 -14.76 6.16 29.24
C SER A 105 -14.81 6.36 27.72
N HIS A 106 -14.47 7.56 27.25
CA HIS A 106 -14.68 8.02 25.87
C HIS A 106 -16.14 7.81 25.40
N TRP A 107 -16.36 7.79 24.08
CA TRP A 107 -17.66 7.56 23.48
C TRP A 107 -18.08 6.09 23.63
N VAL A 108 -19.29 5.87 24.15
CA VAL A 108 -19.87 4.54 24.35
C VAL A 108 -21.29 4.52 23.75
N ALA A 109 -21.58 3.53 22.92
CA ALA A 109 -22.92 3.29 22.41
C ALA A 109 -23.83 2.79 23.52
N LEU A 110 -25.05 3.33 23.61
CA LEU A 110 -26.01 2.97 24.66
C LEU A 110 -26.97 1.84 24.24
N ASN A 111 -26.71 1.19 23.10
CA ASN A 111 -27.43 0.02 22.56
C ASN A 111 -28.96 0.19 22.52
N THR A 112 -29.41 1.41 22.25
CA THR A 112 -30.83 1.77 22.10
C THR A 112 -31.34 1.40 20.70
N THR A 113 -32.56 0.91 20.60
CA THR A 113 -33.24 0.69 19.31
C THR A 113 -34.07 1.92 18.92
N PRO A 114 -33.89 2.51 17.73
CA PRO A 114 -34.75 3.59 17.23
C PRO A 114 -36.22 3.20 17.21
N ASN A 115 -37.09 4.05 17.76
CA ASN A 115 -38.52 3.98 17.45
C ASN A 115 -38.81 4.92 16.29
N MET A 116 -38.88 4.38 15.06
CA MET A 116 -39.05 5.17 13.83
C MET A 116 -40.46 5.78 13.70
N SER A 117 -41.48 5.17 14.31
CA SER A 117 -42.84 5.73 14.31
C SER A 117 -42.91 7.02 15.15
N LEU A 118 -42.16 7.06 16.25
CA LEU A 118 -42.09 8.22 17.15
C LEU A 118 -40.88 9.12 16.87
N ARG A 119 -39.91 8.65 16.08
CA ARG A 119 -38.58 9.25 15.85
C ARG A 119 -37.87 9.60 17.15
N THR A 120 -37.72 8.58 18.00
CA THR A 120 -37.11 8.72 19.32
C THR A 120 -36.14 7.59 19.66
N LEU A 121 -35.11 7.92 20.44
CA LEU A 121 -34.23 6.99 21.14
C LEU A 121 -34.37 7.24 22.65
N SER A 122 -34.74 6.21 23.41
CA SER A 122 -35.07 6.36 24.83
C SER A 122 -34.16 5.56 25.73
N LEU A 123 -33.92 6.08 26.93
CA LEU A 123 -33.16 5.46 28.00
C LEU A 123 -33.97 5.50 29.30
N TYR A 124 -33.62 4.58 30.19
CA TYR A 124 -34.15 4.50 31.54
C TYR A 124 -32.99 4.47 32.55
N ASN A 125 -33.23 5.00 33.76
CA ASN A 125 -32.25 5.00 34.86
C ASN A 125 -30.89 5.58 34.44
N VAL A 126 -30.91 6.74 33.79
CA VAL A 126 -29.71 7.37 33.22
C VAL A 126 -28.93 8.09 34.30
N VAL A 127 -27.69 7.67 34.53
CA VAL A 127 -26.75 8.42 35.36
C VAL A 127 -26.20 9.61 34.56
N PRO A 128 -26.41 10.87 35.00
CA PRO A 128 -25.88 12.07 34.33
C PRO A 128 -24.34 12.16 34.42
N VAL A 129 -23.63 11.87 33.33
CA VAL A 129 -22.16 11.74 33.34
C VAL A 129 -21.42 12.47 32.22
N GLY A 130 -22.11 13.25 31.38
CA GLY A 130 -21.44 13.97 30.28
C GLY A 130 -22.32 14.23 29.07
N GLU A 131 -21.72 14.12 27.88
CA GLU A 131 -22.37 14.47 26.62
C GLU A 131 -23.13 13.29 26.05
N TYR A 132 -24.28 13.56 25.45
CA TYR A 132 -25.14 12.62 24.76
C TYR A 132 -25.41 13.14 23.35
N GLY A 133 -25.48 12.26 22.38
CA GLY A 133 -25.80 12.63 21.00
C GLY A 133 -26.38 11.49 20.19
N ILE A 134 -27.20 11.85 19.20
CA ILE A 134 -27.70 10.91 18.20
C ILE A 134 -26.68 10.88 17.06
N LEU A 135 -26.05 9.73 16.90
CA LEU A 135 -25.11 9.48 15.81
C LEU A 135 -25.75 8.54 14.80
N TYR A 136 -25.47 8.77 13.52
CA TYR A 136 -25.75 7.78 12.51
C TYR A 136 -24.64 6.72 12.60
N GLY A 137 -24.99 5.55 13.13
CA GLY A 137 -24.10 4.41 13.11
C GLY A 137 -24.11 3.87 11.70
N GLY A 138 -23.02 4.08 10.94
CA GLY A 138 -22.79 3.21 9.79
C GLY A 138 -22.87 1.77 10.30
N THR A 139 -23.64 0.92 9.63
CA THR A 139 -23.35 -0.52 9.64
C THR A 139 -21.84 -0.66 9.49
N GLU A 140 -21.20 -1.55 10.27
CA GLU A 140 -19.73 -1.65 10.32
C GLU A 140 -19.14 -1.45 8.93
N THR A 141 -18.56 -0.28 8.68
CA THR A 141 -17.63 -0.17 7.56
C THR A 141 -16.45 -0.95 8.08
N THR A 142 -16.39 -2.26 7.83
CA THR A 142 -15.20 -3.04 8.18
C THR A 142 -14.07 -2.37 7.41
N PRO A 143 -13.21 -1.57 8.06
CA PRO A 143 -12.07 -1.03 7.35
C PRO A 143 -11.23 -2.22 6.90
N CYS A 144 -10.37 -2.01 5.92
CA CYS A 144 -9.33 -2.98 5.61
C CYS A 144 -8.65 -3.47 6.91
N GLY A 145 -8.49 -4.78 7.06
CA GLY A 145 -8.00 -5.37 8.29
C GLY A 145 -8.10 -6.90 8.32
N ASN A 146 -7.86 -7.46 9.50
CA ASN A 146 -7.98 -8.90 9.72
C ASN A 146 -9.44 -9.29 9.88
N LEU A 147 -9.87 -10.34 9.19
CA LEU A 147 -11.21 -10.88 9.26
C LEU A 147 -11.24 -12.17 10.09
N ALA A 148 -12.27 -12.27 10.92
CA ALA A 148 -12.55 -13.42 11.80
C ALA A 148 -14.01 -13.91 11.72
N SER A 149 -14.87 -13.22 10.97
CA SER A 149 -16.28 -13.57 10.75
C SER A 149 -16.72 -13.06 9.38
N ASP A 150 -17.88 -13.55 8.92
CA ASP A 150 -18.47 -13.11 7.66
C ASP A 150 -18.61 -11.59 7.59
N ILE A 151 -18.38 -11.05 6.38
CA ILE A 151 -18.60 -9.64 6.08
C ILE A 151 -19.44 -9.47 4.83
N THR A 152 -20.23 -8.39 4.81
CA THR A 152 -20.85 -7.87 3.61
C THR A 152 -20.51 -6.40 3.48
N LEU A 153 -19.87 -6.00 2.38
CA LEU A 153 -19.55 -4.59 2.17
C LEU A 153 -20.81 -3.80 1.87
N ILE A 154 -20.78 -2.55 2.33
CA ILE A 154 -21.84 -1.55 2.15
C ILE A 154 -21.29 -0.26 1.51
N THR A 155 -19.98 -0.21 1.31
CA THR A 155 -19.24 0.94 0.78
C THR A 155 -17.95 0.45 0.13
N ASN A 156 -17.41 1.26 -0.78
CA ASN A 156 -16.07 1.07 -1.31
C ASN A 156 -15.03 1.28 -0.20
N LEU A 157 -13.94 0.51 -0.25
CA LEU A 157 -12.80 0.61 0.65
C LEU A 157 -11.53 0.96 -0.12
N ILE A 158 -10.70 1.80 0.48
CA ILE A 158 -9.40 2.20 -0.06
C ILE A 158 -8.32 1.73 0.90
N SER A 159 -7.25 1.13 0.39
CA SER A 159 -6.08 0.69 1.17
C SER A 159 -4.77 1.24 0.58
N ASP A 160 -3.81 1.54 1.45
CA ASP A 160 -2.43 1.88 1.10
C ASP A 160 -1.46 0.69 1.19
N GLY A 161 -2.00 -0.53 1.39
CA GLY A 161 -1.27 -1.79 1.39
C GLY A 161 -2.22 -2.98 1.27
N ASN A 162 -2.13 -3.95 2.20
CA ASN A 162 -3.10 -5.06 2.23
C ASN A 162 -4.49 -4.54 2.63
N CYS A 163 -5.57 -5.09 2.06
CA CYS A 163 -6.92 -4.81 2.55
C CYS A 163 -7.43 -5.88 3.53
N PHE A 164 -7.96 -7.00 3.07
CA PHE A 164 -8.50 -8.03 3.96
C PHE A 164 -7.54 -9.20 4.17
N ASN A 165 -7.29 -9.55 5.43
CA ASN A 165 -6.49 -10.71 5.81
C ASN A 165 -7.33 -11.73 6.58
N ILE A 166 -7.56 -12.89 5.98
CA ILE A 166 -8.43 -13.94 6.51
C ILE A 166 -7.58 -14.90 7.34
N SER A 167 -7.94 -15.01 8.62
CA SER A 167 -7.20 -15.83 9.59
C SER A 167 -7.99 -17.03 10.12
N VAL A 168 -9.23 -17.22 9.65
CA VAL A 168 -10.18 -18.23 10.11
C VAL A 168 -10.71 -19.07 8.95
N ASP A 169 -11.31 -20.20 9.28
CA ASP A 169 -12.06 -21.07 8.37
C ASP A 169 -13.55 -20.67 8.35
N ASN A 170 -14.31 -21.16 7.36
CA ASN A 170 -15.78 -20.98 7.29
C ASN A 170 -16.20 -19.50 7.32
N ILE A 171 -15.71 -18.73 6.36
CA ILE A 171 -15.93 -17.29 6.29
C ILE A 171 -16.33 -16.86 4.88
N THR A 172 -17.31 -15.97 4.80
CA THR A 172 -17.80 -15.35 3.57
C THR A 172 -17.45 -13.87 3.54
N ILE A 173 -16.84 -13.45 2.44
CA ILE A 173 -16.56 -12.07 2.08
C ILE A 173 -17.43 -11.77 0.87
N ASP A 174 -18.54 -11.08 1.12
CA ASP A 174 -19.44 -10.60 0.08
C ASP A 174 -19.25 -9.10 -0.11
N CYS A 175 -18.69 -8.67 -1.23
CA CYS A 175 -18.54 -7.24 -1.45
C CYS A 175 -19.81 -6.55 -1.95
N ALA A 176 -20.90 -7.29 -2.22
CA ALA A 176 -22.18 -6.74 -2.67
C ALA A 176 -22.07 -5.73 -3.85
N GLY A 177 -21.06 -5.89 -4.71
CA GLY A 177 -20.77 -4.98 -5.83
C GLY A 177 -19.90 -3.76 -5.48
N PHE A 178 -19.50 -3.58 -4.23
CA PHE A 178 -18.57 -2.53 -3.81
C PHE A 178 -17.12 -2.88 -4.12
N SER A 179 -16.30 -1.83 -4.18
CA SER A 179 -14.90 -1.91 -4.61
C SER A 179 -13.90 -1.94 -3.46
N LEU A 180 -12.86 -2.75 -3.64
CA LEU A 180 -11.60 -2.68 -2.90
C LEU A 180 -10.57 -2.02 -3.82
N ILE A 181 -9.98 -0.91 -3.38
CA ILE A 181 -9.08 -0.10 -4.21
C ILE A 181 -7.76 0.08 -3.46
N GLY A 182 -6.68 -0.47 -4.00
CA GLY A 182 -5.33 -0.28 -3.45
C GLY A 182 -4.56 0.89 -4.09
N ASN A 183 -3.25 0.92 -3.87
CA ASN A 183 -2.29 1.88 -4.43
C ASN A 183 -1.17 1.22 -5.26
N ARG A 184 -1.45 0.04 -5.82
CA ARG A 184 -0.55 -0.92 -6.51
C ARG A 184 0.48 -1.58 -5.58
N THR A 185 0.20 -1.62 -4.28
CA THR A 185 0.97 -2.37 -3.27
C THR A 185 0.05 -3.25 -2.44
N GLY A 186 0.60 -4.28 -1.79
CA GLY A 186 -0.14 -5.20 -0.93
C GLY A 186 -1.19 -6.04 -1.67
N ASN A 187 -2.02 -6.76 -0.94
CA ASN A 187 -3.03 -7.68 -1.49
C ASN A 187 -4.44 -7.21 -1.15
N GLY A 188 -5.37 -7.31 -2.11
CA GLY A 188 -6.78 -6.94 -1.89
C GLY A 188 -7.44 -7.83 -0.85
N ILE A 189 -7.53 -9.13 -1.15
CA ILE A 189 -8.02 -10.13 -0.21
C ILE A 189 -6.99 -11.24 -0.11
N THR A 190 -6.52 -11.52 1.10
CA THR A 190 -5.50 -12.55 1.33
C THR A 190 -5.94 -13.53 2.41
N SER A 191 -5.59 -14.79 2.21
CA SER A 191 -5.72 -15.83 3.23
C SER A 191 -4.43 -16.63 3.32
N TYR A 192 -3.93 -16.76 4.55
CA TYR A 192 -2.71 -17.49 4.85
C TYR A 192 -3.01 -18.64 5.83
N GLY A 193 -2.99 -19.87 5.32
CA GLY A 193 -2.89 -21.07 6.12
C GLY A 193 -1.43 -21.42 6.43
N ALA A 194 -1.23 -22.26 7.45
CA ALA A 194 0.06 -22.94 7.61
C ALA A 194 0.01 -24.25 6.83
N LEU A 195 1.15 -24.73 6.30
CA LEU A 195 1.20 -26.05 5.66
C LEU A 195 0.75 -27.20 6.58
N SER A 196 0.83 -27.02 7.90
CA SER A 196 0.33 -27.96 8.92
C SER A 196 -1.12 -27.71 9.37
N ALA A 197 -1.73 -26.61 8.92
CA ALA A 197 -3.08 -26.17 9.25
C ALA A 197 -3.62 -25.32 8.10
N LEU A 198 -4.05 -26.02 7.04
CA LEU A 198 -4.65 -25.39 5.86
C LEU A 198 -5.91 -24.63 6.26
N ARG A 199 -6.19 -23.52 5.57
CA ARG A 199 -7.47 -22.82 5.69
C ARG A 199 -8.50 -23.42 4.75
N SER A 200 -9.77 -23.38 5.11
CA SER A 200 -10.83 -23.94 4.28
C SER A 200 -12.19 -23.27 4.43
N ASN A 201 -13.07 -23.55 3.45
CA ASN A 201 -14.43 -23.04 3.38
C ASN A 201 -14.48 -21.50 3.40
N ILE A 202 -13.56 -20.86 2.69
CA ILE A 202 -13.56 -19.42 2.47
C ILE A 202 -14.38 -19.13 1.22
N THR A 203 -15.27 -18.15 1.26
CA THR A 203 -16.04 -17.68 0.08
C THR A 203 -15.74 -16.21 -0.18
N ILE A 204 -15.30 -15.87 -1.39
CA ILE A 204 -15.10 -14.49 -1.84
C ILE A 204 -15.99 -14.24 -3.05
N ARG A 205 -16.91 -13.27 -2.96
CA ARG A 205 -17.88 -13.00 -4.02
C ARG A 205 -18.30 -11.54 -4.16
N ASN A 206 -18.81 -11.23 -5.36
CA ASN A 206 -19.41 -9.94 -5.70
C ASN A 206 -18.45 -8.75 -5.51
N CYS A 207 -17.13 -8.96 -5.61
CA CYS A 207 -16.11 -7.94 -5.35
C CYS A 207 -15.56 -7.30 -6.61
N ASN A 208 -15.36 -5.98 -6.56
CA ASN A 208 -14.60 -5.22 -7.54
C ASN A 208 -13.22 -4.88 -6.96
N ILE A 209 -12.16 -5.57 -7.37
CA ILE A 209 -10.83 -5.49 -6.74
C ILE A 209 -9.82 -4.92 -7.73
N SER A 210 -9.18 -3.81 -7.37
CA SER A 210 -8.21 -3.15 -8.25
C SER A 210 -7.08 -2.43 -7.54
N ASN A 211 -6.02 -2.15 -8.28
CA ASN A 211 -4.84 -1.43 -7.80
C ASN A 211 -4.17 -2.10 -6.60
N PHE A 212 -4.08 -3.42 -6.51
CA PHE A 212 -3.23 -4.11 -5.55
C PHE A 212 -2.00 -4.71 -6.26
N THR A 213 -1.06 -5.28 -5.51
CA THR A 213 -0.08 -6.20 -6.10
C THR A 213 -0.77 -7.47 -6.58
N MET A 214 -1.49 -8.14 -5.67
CA MET A 214 -2.38 -9.26 -6.02
C MET A 214 -3.82 -8.92 -5.63
N GLY A 215 -4.78 -9.15 -6.52
CA GLY A 215 -6.19 -8.92 -6.20
C GLY A 215 -6.68 -9.86 -5.09
N ILE A 216 -6.56 -11.17 -5.33
CA ILE A 216 -6.89 -12.22 -4.36
C ILE A 216 -5.70 -13.17 -4.23
N SER A 217 -5.25 -13.44 -3.00
CA SER A 217 -4.11 -14.32 -2.73
C SER A 217 -4.47 -15.41 -1.72
N PHE A 218 -4.44 -16.67 -2.16
CA PHE A 218 -4.62 -17.83 -1.31
C PHE A 218 -3.29 -18.58 -1.14
N SER A 219 -2.84 -18.68 0.10
CA SER A 219 -1.70 -19.50 0.47
C SER A 219 -2.11 -20.57 1.48
N SER A 220 -1.87 -21.85 1.16
CA SER A 220 -2.27 -22.99 2.00
C SER A 220 -3.79 -23.03 2.29
N VAL A 221 -4.61 -22.81 1.26
CA VAL A 221 -6.08 -22.76 1.33
C VAL A 221 -6.71 -23.89 0.51
N THR A 222 -7.72 -24.56 1.05
CA THR A 222 -8.43 -25.65 0.39
C THR A 222 -9.94 -25.53 0.45
N ASN A 223 -10.68 -26.23 -0.41
CA ASN A 223 -12.15 -26.31 -0.37
C ASN A 223 -12.85 -24.95 -0.27
N SER A 224 -12.33 -23.94 -0.98
CA SER A 224 -12.81 -22.55 -0.91
C SER A 224 -13.33 -22.08 -2.28
N GLN A 225 -14.04 -20.96 -2.31
CA GLN A 225 -14.75 -20.46 -3.49
C GLN A 225 -14.41 -18.99 -3.78
N ILE A 226 -14.10 -18.68 -5.02
CA ILE A 226 -13.90 -17.33 -5.55
C ILE A 226 -14.82 -17.20 -6.76
N TYR A 227 -15.91 -16.43 -6.64
CA TYR A 227 -16.87 -16.28 -7.75
C TYR A 227 -17.58 -14.95 -7.86
N ASN A 228 -18.01 -14.59 -9.07
CA ASN A 228 -18.70 -13.32 -9.36
C ASN A 228 -17.88 -12.09 -8.93
N ASN A 229 -16.57 -12.12 -9.14
CA ASN A 229 -15.69 -10.99 -8.85
C ASN A 229 -15.13 -10.37 -10.13
N SER A 230 -14.94 -9.06 -10.13
CA SER A 230 -14.17 -8.32 -11.14
C SER A 230 -12.81 -7.95 -10.53
N VAL A 231 -11.72 -8.47 -11.09
CA VAL A 231 -10.36 -8.25 -10.57
C VAL A 231 -9.46 -7.70 -11.67
N TRP A 232 -9.05 -6.44 -11.55
CA TRP A 232 -8.40 -5.73 -12.65
C TRP A 232 -7.36 -4.69 -12.22
N ASN A 233 -6.44 -4.35 -13.12
CA ASN A 233 -5.38 -3.35 -12.90
C ASN A 233 -4.56 -3.57 -11.62
N ASN A 234 -4.27 -4.84 -11.29
CA ASN A 234 -3.32 -5.19 -10.25
C ASN A 234 -1.91 -5.27 -10.84
N SER A 235 -0.89 -4.92 -10.06
CA SER A 235 0.48 -4.75 -10.56
C SER A 235 1.23 -6.07 -10.78
N ASP A 236 0.71 -7.18 -10.28
CA ASP A 236 1.24 -8.52 -10.51
C ASP A 236 0.12 -9.46 -10.98
N SER A 237 -0.68 -10.06 -10.10
CA SER A 237 -1.69 -11.03 -10.51
C SER A 237 -3.12 -10.70 -10.06
N GLY A 238 -4.10 -11.20 -10.80
CA GLY A 238 -5.52 -11.13 -10.40
C GLY A 238 -5.80 -12.06 -9.23
N ILE A 239 -5.61 -13.36 -9.44
CA ILE A 239 -5.76 -14.42 -8.45
C ILE A 239 -4.46 -15.22 -8.35
N TYR A 240 -3.93 -15.36 -7.13
CA TYR A 240 -2.72 -16.10 -6.85
C TYR A 240 -2.98 -17.29 -5.92
N LEU A 241 -2.63 -18.50 -6.35
CA LEU A 241 -2.79 -19.76 -5.61
C LEU A 241 -1.41 -20.37 -5.31
N ASN A 242 -1.12 -20.60 -4.03
CA ASN A 242 0.15 -21.17 -3.57
C ASN A 242 -0.10 -22.22 -2.48
N PHE A 243 0.28 -23.48 -2.71
CA PHE A 243 -0.17 -24.59 -1.87
C PHE A 243 -1.70 -24.60 -1.65
N ALA A 244 -2.46 -24.12 -2.63
CA ALA A 244 -3.91 -23.93 -2.51
C ALA A 244 -4.65 -24.88 -3.44
N SER A 245 -5.34 -25.87 -2.88
CA SER A 245 -5.86 -27.02 -3.61
C SER A 245 -7.38 -27.16 -3.48
N SER A 246 -8.05 -27.83 -4.41
CA SER A 246 -9.49 -28.13 -4.30
C SER A 246 -10.40 -26.89 -4.14
N ASN A 247 -10.01 -25.74 -4.70
CA ASN A 247 -10.81 -24.52 -4.70
C ASN A 247 -11.63 -24.38 -5.99
N ASN A 248 -12.71 -23.61 -5.91
CA ASN A 248 -13.60 -23.32 -7.04
C ASN A 248 -13.48 -21.84 -7.44
N ILE A 249 -12.91 -21.57 -8.63
CA ILE A 249 -12.70 -20.24 -9.19
C ILE A 249 -13.57 -20.13 -10.44
N THR A 250 -14.74 -19.52 -10.31
CA THR A 250 -15.76 -19.51 -11.38
C THR A 250 -16.49 -18.19 -11.51
N ASN A 251 -16.99 -17.84 -12.70
CA ASN A 251 -17.75 -16.63 -12.93
C ASN A 251 -17.01 -15.35 -12.50
N ASN A 252 -15.69 -15.29 -12.67
CA ASN A 252 -14.92 -14.08 -12.41
C ASN A 252 -14.52 -13.40 -13.72
N THR A 253 -14.39 -12.08 -13.70
CA THR A 253 -13.83 -11.27 -14.79
C THR A 253 -12.45 -10.78 -14.37
N LEU A 254 -11.41 -11.21 -15.09
CA LEU A 254 -10.00 -10.95 -14.76
C LEU A 254 -9.33 -10.25 -15.95
N THR A 255 -9.14 -8.93 -15.86
CA THR A 255 -8.63 -8.11 -16.97
C THR A 255 -7.57 -7.11 -16.55
N ASP A 256 -6.75 -6.65 -17.51
CA ASP A 256 -5.83 -5.52 -17.33
C ASP A 256 -4.85 -5.66 -16.14
N ASN A 257 -4.60 -6.88 -15.65
CA ASN A 257 -3.57 -7.12 -14.64
C ASN A 257 -2.19 -7.07 -15.32
N SER A 258 -1.21 -6.48 -14.64
CA SER A 258 0.12 -6.25 -15.23
C SER A 258 0.96 -7.52 -15.38
N GLY A 259 0.67 -8.56 -14.61
CA GLY A 259 1.17 -9.92 -14.79
C GLY A 259 0.03 -10.87 -15.15
N ALA A 260 0.03 -12.08 -14.61
CA ALA A 260 -0.94 -13.11 -15.01
C ALA A 260 -2.31 -12.96 -14.32
N ALA A 261 -3.39 -13.31 -15.02
CA ALA A 261 -4.73 -13.22 -14.46
C ALA A 261 -4.93 -14.22 -13.30
N ILE A 262 -4.49 -15.47 -13.50
CA ILE A 262 -4.49 -16.53 -12.49
C ILE A 262 -3.11 -17.17 -12.45
N VAL A 263 -2.53 -17.33 -11.26
CA VAL A 263 -1.24 -18.00 -11.04
C VAL A 263 -1.43 -19.19 -10.12
N LEU A 264 -0.84 -20.34 -10.47
CA LEU A 264 -0.78 -21.54 -9.62
C LEU A 264 0.67 -21.95 -9.37
N THR A 265 0.99 -22.16 -8.09
CA THR A 265 2.33 -22.60 -7.66
C THR A 265 2.26 -23.64 -6.56
N ASN A 266 3.36 -24.39 -6.39
CA ASN A 266 3.60 -25.25 -5.24
C ASN A 266 2.46 -26.25 -4.94
N SER A 267 2.14 -27.12 -5.89
CA SER A 267 1.13 -28.18 -5.73
C SER A 267 -0.28 -27.67 -5.36
N SER A 268 -0.70 -26.59 -6.01
CA SER A 268 -2.07 -26.06 -5.97
C SER A 268 -2.98 -26.88 -6.90
N ILE A 269 -3.32 -28.10 -6.46
CA ILE A 269 -3.94 -29.15 -7.28
C ILE A 269 -5.46 -29.26 -7.09
N GLY A 270 -6.16 -29.82 -8.08
CA GLY A 270 -7.60 -30.11 -7.97
C GLY A 270 -8.50 -28.88 -7.94
N ASN A 271 -7.98 -27.70 -8.31
CA ASN A 271 -8.78 -26.49 -8.43
C ASN A 271 -9.68 -26.58 -9.68
N ASN A 272 -10.94 -26.16 -9.55
CA ASN A 272 -11.84 -25.94 -10.68
C ASN A 272 -11.73 -24.48 -11.13
N ILE A 273 -11.17 -24.25 -12.31
CA ILE A 273 -11.05 -22.92 -12.92
C ILE A 273 -11.85 -22.95 -14.21
N SER A 274 -13.13 -22.58 -14.15
CA SER A 274 -14.03 -22.63 -15.30
C SER A 274 -15.01 -21.48 -15.26
N SER A 275 -15.68 -21.18 -16.38
CA SER A 275 -16.70 -20.14 -16.44
C SER A 275 -16.19 -18.74 -16.09
N ASN A 276 -14.91 -18.44 -16.32
CA ASN A 276 -14.33 -17.11 -16.09
C ASN A 276 -14.10 -16.38 -17.42
N ASP A 277 -14.11 -15.05 -17.35
CA ASP A 277 -13.72 -14.15 -18.43
C ASP A 277 -12.29 -13.65 -18.19
N ILE A 278 -11.33 -14.16 -18.97
CA ILE A 278 -9.89 -13.96 -18.76
C ILE A 278 -9.29 -13.34 -20.03
N TYR A 279 -9.13 -12.02 -20.07
CA TYR A 279 -8.61 -11.34 -21.27
C TYR A 279 -7.99 -9.99 -20.96
N GLY A 280 -7.17 -9.46 -21.88
CA GLY A 280 -6.59 -8.12 -21.74
C GLY A 280 -5.56 -7.97 -20.60
N ASN A 281 -5.08 -9.07 -20.02
CA ASN A 281 -3.98 -9.03 -19.06
C ASN A 281 -2.64 -8.86 -19.81
N LEU A 282 -1.70 -8.12 -19.23
CA LEU A 282 -0.39 -7.87 -19.86
C LEU A 282 0.51 -9.10 -19.81
N GLY A 283 0.38 -9.90 -18.75
CA GLY A 283 0.99 -11.23 -18.66
C GLY A 283 0.11 -12.32 -19.25
N TYR A 284 0.26 -13.56 -18.76
CA TYR A 284 -0.56 -14.68 -19.19
C TYR A 284 -2.01 -14.58 -18.67
N GLY A 285 -2.98 -15.16 -19.37
CA GLY A 285 -4.29 -15.44 -18.78
C GLY A 285 -4.20 -16.46 -17.64
N LEU A 286 -3.33 -17.47 -17.79
CA LEU A 286 -3.02 -18.46 -16.76
C LEU A 286 -1.52 -18.72 -16.70
N ASP A 287 -0.96 -18.72 -15.49
CA ASP A 287 0.39 -19.19 -15.21
C ASP A 287 0.33 -20.47 -14.35
N ASN A 288 0.67 -21.62 -14.94
CA ASN A 288 0.80 -22.90 -14.26
C ASN A 288 2.27 -23.20 -13.91
N SER A 289 2.85 -22.43 -12.99
CA SER A 289 4.21 -22.59 -12.46
C SER A 289 4.38 -23.76 -11.48
N GLN A 290 3.77 -24.91 -11.76
CA GLN A 290 3.86 -26.15 -10.98
C GLN A 290 3.98 -27.37 -11.91
N ALA A 291 4.41 -28.52 -11.38
CA ALA A 291 4.61 -29.74 -12.18
C ALA A 291 3.29 -30.46 -12.50
N GLU A 292 2.22 -30.10 -11.80
CA GLU A 292 0.92 -30.75 -11.86
C GLU A 292 0.04 -30.18 -12.96
N TYR A 293 -0.78 -31.07 -13.54
CA TYR A 293 -1.77 -30.71 -14.55
C TYR A 293 -2.90 -29.90 -13.94
N VAL A 294 -3.41 -28.94 -14.73
CA VAL A 294 -4.56 -28.12 -14.34
C VAL A 294 -5.62 -28.15 -15.45
N ASN A 295 -6.89 -28.22 -15.06
CA ASN A 295 -8.01 -28.11 -15.99
C ASN A 295 -8.58 -26.69 -15.88
N VAL A 296 -8.52 -25.97 -17.00
CA VAL A 296 -8.99 -24.58 -17.16
C VAL A 296 -10.01 -24.47 -18.31
N THR A 297 -10.83 -25.51 -18.49
CA THR A 297 -11.87 -25.55 -19.51
C THR A 297 -13.04 -24.61 -19.20
N TYR A 298 -13.81 -24.29 -20.23
CA TYR A 298 -14.99 -23.43 -20.19
C TYR A 298 -14.72 -22.01 -19.70
N ASN A 299 -13.52 -21.48 -19.92
CA ASN A 299 -13.23 -20.06 -19.75
C ASN A 299 -13.28 -19.33 -21.10
N TYR A 300 -13.61 -18.04 -21.08
CA TYR A 300 -13.44 -17.14 -22.22
C TYR A 300 -12.06 -16.47 -22.14
N TRP A 301 -11.33 -16.47 -23.24
CA TRP A 301 -9.93 -16.01 -23.28
C TRP A 301 -9.74 -14.69 -24.04
N GLY A 302 -10.82 -14.01 -24.43
CA GLY A 302 -10.75 -12.83 -25.31
C GLY A 302 -10.60 -13.17 -26.79
N THR A 303 -10.51 -14.45 -27.15
CA THR A 303 -10.31 -14.93 -28.53
C THR A 303 -10.93 -16.31 -28.73
N THR A 304 -11.15 -16.69 -29.99
CA THR A 304 -11.59 -18.02 -30.42
C THR A 304 -10.49 -18.85 -31.08
N SER A 305 -9.27 -18.31 -31.18
CA SER A 305 -8.14 -18.96 -31.83
C SER A 305 -7.38 -19.85 -30.83
N CYS A 306 -7.39 -21.18 -31.03
CA CYS A 306 -6.69 -22.11 -30.14
C CYS A 306 -5.19 -21.82 -29.96
N PRO A 307 -4.41 -21.48 -31.01
CA PRO A 307 -3.03 -21.06 -30.84
C PRO A 307 -2.89 -19.80 -29.98
N GLU A 308 -3.77 -18.82 -30.15
CA GLU A 308 -3.74 -17.61 -29.31
C GLU A 308 -4.07 -17.93 -27.85
N ILE A 309 -5.08 -18.77 -27.59
CA ILE A 309 -5.40 -19.22 -26.22
C ILE A 309 -4.22 -19.94 -25.60
N SER A 310 -3.57 -20.84 -26.35
CA SER A 310 -2.37 -21.53 -25.87
C SER A 310 -1.24 -20.54 -25.53
N SER A 311 -1.08 -19.45 -26.28
CA SER A 311 -0.08 -18.41 -25.99
C SER A 311 -0.40 -17.55 -24.76
N LEU A 312 -1.66 -17.55 -24.31
CA LEU A 312 -2.11 -16.89 -23.08
C LEU A 312 -1.91 -17.77 -21.85
N ILE A 313 -1.33 -18.96 -21.99
CA ILE A 313 -1.19 -19.95 -20.92
C ILE A 313 0.28 -20.32 -20.81
N TYR A 314 0.87 -20.12 -19.63
CA TYR A 314 2.22 -20.59 -19.33
C TYR A 314 2.17 -21.95 -18.65
N ASP A 315 2.70 -22.99 -19.30
CA ASP A 315 2.64 -24.36 -18.81
C ASP A 315 3.83 -25.24 -19.28
N TYR A 316 3.64 -26.56 -19.36
CA TYR A 316 4.61 -27.52 -19.92
C TYR A 316 5.18 -27.10 -21.29
N PHE A 317 4.38 -26.50 -22.15
CA PHE A 317 4.78 -26.16 -23.52
C PHE A 317 5.75 -24.99 -23.57
N ASP A 318 5.73 -24.14 -22.55
CA ASP A 318 6.69 -23.05 -22.35
C ASP A 318 7.91 -23.48 -21.55
N SER A 319 7.69 -24.34 -20.54
CA SER A 319 8.69 -24.83 -19.62
C SER A 319 8.48 -26.32 -19.33
N PRO A 320 9.30 -27.21 -19.93
CA PRO A 320 9.13 -28.67 -19.84
C PRO A 320 9.03 -29.34 -18.46
N PRO A 321 9.50 -28.77 -17.32
CA PRO A 321 9.24 -29.37 -16.00
C PRO A 321 7.83 -29.08 -15.44
N LEU A 322 7.03 -28.23 -16.10
CA LEU A 322 5.69 -27.85 -15.63
C LEU A 322 4.61 -28.83 -16.11
N GLY A 323 3.45 -28.80 -15.49
CA GLY A 323 2.28 -29.58 -15.91
C GLY A 323 1.51 -28.87 -17.02
N VAL A 324 0.76 -29.63 -17.83
CA VAL A 324 -0.08 -29.08 -18.91
C VAL A 324 -1.36 -28.47 -18.34
N ALA A 325 -1.75 -27.32 -18.89
CA ALA A 325 -3.03 -26.66 -18.64
C ALA A 325 -4.04 -26.97 -19.75
N THR A 326 -5.05 -27.77 -19.44
CA THR A 326 -6.09 -28.16 -20.40
C THR A 326 -7.16 -27.08 -20.49
N PHE A 327 -7.22 -26.35 -21.60
CA PHE A 327 -8.19 -25.25 -21.79
C PHE A 327 -9.35 -25.57 -22.74
N SER A 328 -9.27 -26.64 -23.54
CA SER A 328 -10.33 -27.04 -24.48
C SER A 328 -11.26 -28.10 -23.85
N PRO A 329 -12.59 -27.90 -23.86
CA PRO A 329 -13.33 -26.83 -24.51
C PRO A 329 -13.22 -25.47 -23.80
N PHE A 330 -13.37 -24.38 -24.54
CA PHE A 330 -13.35 -22.98 -24.06
C PHE A 330 -14.60 -22.23 -24.55
N LEU A 331 -14.87 -21.01 -24.07
CA LEU A 331 -16.03 -20.22 -24.47
C LEU A 331 -15.68 -19.24 -25.61
N ASN A 332 -16.58 -19.03 -26.56
CA ASN A 332 -16.37 -18.13 -27.71
C ASN A 332 -16.75 -16.65 -27.46
N ALA A 333 -17.39 -16.37 -26.34
CA ALA A 333 -17.73 -15.04 -25.85
C ALA A 333 -17.71 -15.10 -24.31
N THR A 334 -17.97 -13.96 -23.67
CA THR A 334 -18.01 -13.88 -22.21
C THR A 334 -18.96 -14.90 -21.59
N TYR A 335 -18.66 -15.38 -20.38
CA TYR A 335 -19.29 -16.55 -19.76
C TYR A 335 -20.82 -16.60 -19.86
N LEU A 336 -21.51 -15.49 -19.62
CA LEU A 336 -22.97 -15.43 -19.67
C LEU A 336 -23.55 -15.51 -21.10
N ASN A 337 -22.75 -15.24 -22.12
CA ASN A 337 -23.16 -15.17 -23.52
C ASN A 337 -22.43 -16.19 -24.41
N GLY A 338 -21.43 -16.88 -23.87
CA GLY A 338 -20.54 -17.76 -24.59
C GLY A 338 -21.11 -19.17 -24.75
N SER A 339 -20.87 -19.76 -25.91
CA SER A 339 -21.06 -21.18 -26.16
C SER A 339 -19.71 -21.89 -26.11
N SER A 340 -19.70 -23.16 -25.68
CA SER A 340 -18.49 -23.95 -25.67
C SER A 340 -18.02 -24.28 -27.09
N MET A 341 -16.72 -24.16 -27.31
CA MET A 341 -16.02 -24.59 -28.50
C MET A 341 -14.88 -25.52 -28.12
N THR A 342 -14.56 -26.44 -29.01
CA THR A 342 -13.42 -27.34 -28.87
C THR A 342 -12.35 -26.98 -29.88
N CYS A 343 -11.09 -27.10 -29.49
CA CYS A 343 -10.02 -27.10 -30.47
C CYS A 343 -10.15 -28.34 -31.38
N PRO A 344 -9.86 -28.21 -32.69
CA PRO A 344 -9.79 -29.36 -33.57
C PRO A 344 -8.77 -30.37 -33.02
N ALA A 345 -9.11 -31.65 -33.10
CA ALA A 345 -8.23 -32.72 -32.65
C ALA A 345 -7.11 -32.93 -33.68
N GLU A 346 -5.89 -32.46 -33.37
CA GLU A 346 -4.62 -32.76 -34.07
C GLU A 346 -3.44 -32.34 -33.14
N PRO A 347 -2.18 -32.77 -33.39
CA PRO A 347 -1.21 -33.02 -32.35
C PRO A 347 -0.50 -31.72 -31.99
N TRP A 348 -0.91 -31.06 -30.90
CA TRP A 348 -0.19 -29.90 -30.34
C TRP A 348 1.10 -30.35 -29.64
N SER A 349 1.93 -31.13 -30.33
CA SER A 349 3.37 -31.08 -30.10
C SER A 349 3.89 -29.94 -30.97
N ARG A 350 4.16 -28.80 -30.35
CA ARG A 350 5.46 -28.09 -30.38
C ARG A 350 5.29 -26.57 -30.30
N ARG A 351 5.73 -26.07 -29.14
CA ARG A 351 6.53 -24.86 -28.94
C ARG A 351 5.96 -23.57 -29.52
N VAL A 352 5.23 -22.88 -28.67
CA VAL A 352 5.40 -21.43 -28.58
C VAL A 352 6.29 -21.11 -27.37
N THR A 353 7.45 -21.75 -27.29
CA THR A 353 8.51 -21.23 -26.40
C THR A 353 9.04 -19.96 -27.07
N ASN A 354 8.46 -18.78 -26.79
CA ASN A 354 9.12 -17.46 -26.72
C ASN A 354 8.08 -16.33 -26.77
N HIS A 355 8.09 -15.43 -25.79
CA HIS A 355 7.52 -14.09 -25.99
C HIS A 355 8.33 -13.31 -27.02
N LEU A 356 7.67 -12.43 -27.77
CA LEU A 356 8.35 -11.45 -28.60
C LEU A 356 8.97 -10.36 -27.68
N SER A 357 10.05 -9.75 -28.14
CA SER A 357 10.67 -8.58 -27.53
C SER A 357 10.65 -7.45 -28.55
N ILE A 358 10.27 -6.25 -28.11
CA ILE A 358 10.18 -5.06 -28.95
C ILE A 358 11.26 -4.05 -28.54
N SER A 359 12.13 -3.71 -29.49
CA SER A 359 13.06 -2.58 -29.38
C SER A 359 12.55 -1.41 -30.20
N ALA A 360 12.49 -0.23 -29.57
CA ALA A 360 12.02 1.03 -30.15
C ALA A 360 12.50 2.19 -29.27
N PRO A 361 12.70 3.40 -29.81
CA PRO A 361 12.97 4.61 -29.03
C PRO A 361 11.81 4.90 -28.06
N SER A 362 12.11 5.43 -26.87
CA SER A 362 11.08 5.82 -25.89
C SER A 362 10.29 7.07 -26.31
N GLU A 363 10.92 7.95 -27.09
CA GLU A 363 10.33 9.19 -27.62
C GLU A 363 10.61 9.30 -29.12
N VAL A 364 9.60 9.71 -29.88
CA VAL A 364 9.67 9.84 -31.34
C VAL A 364 8.95 11.10 -31.82
N CYS A 365 9.30 11.56 -33.02
CA CYS A 365 8.73 12.76 -33.60
C CYS A 365 7.46 12.46 -34.40
N LYS A 366 6.39 13.22 -34.13
CA LYS A 366 5.18 13.21 -34.95
C LYS A 366 5.54 13.43 -36.43
N GLY A 367 5.03 12.57 -37.29
CA GLY A 367 5.24 12.59 -38.74
C GLY A 367 6.63 12.11 -39.19
N SER A 368 7.54 11.77 -38.28
CA SER A 368 8.87 11.24 -38.64
C SER A 368 8.88 9.72 -38.50
N SER A 369 9.56 9.06 -39.43
CA SER A 369 9.75 7.60 -39.39
C SER A 369 10.70 7.21 -38.26
N PHE A 370 10.39 6.14 -37.56
CA PHE A 370 11.29 5.46 -36.63
C PHE A 370 11.23 3.95 -36.86
N GLU A 371 12.29 3.24 -36.48
CA GLU A 371 12.34 1.79 -36.59
C GLU A 371 11.92 1.10 -35.30
N VAL A 372 11.24 -0.02 -35.48
CA VAL A 372 10.92 -1.01 -34.48
C VAL A 372 11.61 -2.30 -34.86
N SER A 373 12.31 -2.92 -33.92
CA SER A 373 12.84 -4.27 -34.08
C SER A 373 12.08 -5.24 -33.21
N VAL A 374 11.66 -6.36 -33.79
CA VAL A 374 11.00 -7.46 -33.09
C VAL A 374 11.90 -8.69 -33.11
N SER A 375 12.16 -9.23 -31.93
CA SER A 375 12.93 -10.45 -31.73
C SER A 375 12.21 -11.42 -30.82
N ASP A 376 12.70 -12.65 -30.71
CA ASP A 376 12.27 -13.59 -29.68
C ASP A 376 12.89 -13.26 -28.30
N LYS A 377 12.52 -13.98 -27.25
CA LYS A 377 13.07 -13.77 -25.88
C LYS A 377 14.60 -13.91 -25.77
N ASN A 378 15.26 -14.52 -26.77
CA ASN A 378 16.70 -14.70 -26.82
C ASN A 378 17.39 -13.62 -27.67
N GLY A 379 16.63 -12.66 -28.21
CA GLY A 379 17.14 -11.59 -29.05
C GLY A 379 17.32 -11.97 -30.53
N VAL A 380 16.78 -13.11 -30.98
CA VAL A 380 16.82 -13.51 -32.39
C VAL A 380 15.76 -12.74 -33.17
N ALA A 381 16.16 -12.00 -34.20
CA ALA A 381 15.25 -11.25 -35.06
C ALA A 381 14.23 -12.16 -35.78
N LEU A 382 12.98 -11.71 -35.85
CA LEU A 382 11.88 -12.49 -36.44
C LEU A 382 11.26 -11.76 -37.64
N SER A 383 11.32 -12.39 -38.81
CA SER A 383 10.68 -11.91 -40.04
C SER A 383 9.22 -12.37 -40.14
N GLY A 384 8.38 -11.58 -40.80
CA GLY A 384 6.97 -11.92 -41.03
C GLY A 384 6.05 -11.64 -39.84
N VAL A 385 6.55 -10.98 -38.80
CA VAL A 385 5.75 -10.61 -37.62
C VAL A 385 4.92 -9.39 -37.96
N THR A 386 3.62 -9.44 -37.71
CA THR A 386 2.73 -8.29 -37.87
C THR A 386 3.02 -7.29 -36.75
N ALA A 387 3.43 -6.07 -37.07
CA ALA A 387 3.59 -4.98 -36.10
C ALA A 387 2.48 -3.94 -36.31
N LEU A 388 1.86 -3.49 -35.23
CA LEU A 388 0.79 -2.49 -35.24
C LEU A 388 1.22 -1.29 -34.39
N LEU A 389 1.06 -0.09 -34.94
CA LEU A 389 1.16 1.15 -34.18
C LEU A 389 -0.25 1.58 -33.76
N GLN A 390 -0.52 1.66 -32.47
CA GLN A 390 -1.85 1.97 -31.92
C GLN A 390 -1.85 3.24 -31.08
N ILE A 391 -2.96 3.99 -31.12
CA ILE A 391 -3.23 5.13 -30.25
C ILE A 391 -4.63 4.99 -29.67
N GLY A 392 -4.76 5.09 -28.34
CA GLY A 392 -6.05 4.90 -27.65
C GLY A 392 -6.71 3.53 -27.93
N GLY A 393 -5.90 2.49 -28.15
CA GLY A 393 -6.36 1.13 -28.46
C GLY A 393 -6.78 0.88 -29.92
N LEU A 394 -6.73 1.89 -30.79
CA LEU A 394 -7.04 1.76 -32.22
C LEU A 394 -5.75 1.67 -33.05
N THR A 395 -5.71 0.74 -34.01
CA THR A 395 -4.60 0.61 -34.94
C THR A 395 -4.58 1.76 -35.93
N GLU A 396 -3.51 2.54 -35.90
CA GLU A 396 -3.25 3.61 -36.86
C GLU A 396 -2.55 3.08 -38.11
N THR A 397 -1.44 2.35 -37.92
CA THR A 397 -0.64 1.78 -39.02
C THR A 397 -0.31 0.32 -38.74
N ARG A 398 -0.25 -0.49 -39.81
CA ARG A 398 0.09 -1.92 -39.78
C ARG A 398 1.26 -2.19 -40.73
N GLY A 399 2.27 -2.89 -40.23
CA GLY A 399 3.43 -3.34 -40.99
C GLY A 399 3.75 -4.82 -40.73
N VAL A 400 4.77 -5.34 -41.42
CA VAL A 400 5.23 -6.72 -41.30
C VAL A 400 6.74 -6.75 -41.32
N THR A 401 7.36 -7.26 -40.26
CA THR A 401 8.81 -7.21 -40.10
C THR A 401 9.57 -7.88 -41.25
N ASP A 402 10.66 -7.25 -41.67
CA ASP A 402 11.53 -7.71 -42.74
C ASP A 402 12.45 -8.87 -42.32
N GLY A 403 13.41 -9.25 -43.16
CA GLY A 403 14.38 -10.32 -42.87
C GLY A 403 15.29 -10.08 -41.66
N GLN A 404 15.34 -8.85 -41.14
CA GLN A 404 16.09 -8.46 -39.93
C GLN A 404 15.17 -8.20 -38.73
N GLY A 405 13.88 -8.55 -38.85
CA GLY A 405 12.89 -8.32 -37.80
C GLY A 405 12.53 -6.86 -37.61
N GLN A 406 12.74 -6.01 -38.62
CA GLN A 406 12.52 -4.57 -38.53
C GLN A 406 11.26 -4.14 -39.27
N GLU A 407 10.58 -3.13 -38.72
CA GLU A 407 9.46 -2.43 -39.35
C GLU A 407 9.55 -0.93 -39.04
N SER A 408 9.12 -0.06 -39.97
CA SER A 408 9.16 1.38 -39.77
C SER A 408 7.76 1.99 -39.62
N PHE A 409 7.61 2.87 -38.63
CA PHE A 409 6.36 3.57 -38.34
C PHE A 409 6.58 5.08 -38.31
N ALA A 410 5.52 5.84 -38.63
CA ALA A 410 5.49 7.29 -38.50
C ALA A 410 4.19 7.71 -37.78
N PRO A 411 4.22 8.21 -36.53
CA PRO A 411 3.00 8.56 -35.79
C PRO A 411 2.34 9.81 -36.38
N SER A 412 1.02 9.78 -36.59
CA SER A 412 0.27 10.88 -37.22
C SER A 412 0.01 12.08 -36.28
N LYS A 413 -0.01 11.83 -34.97
CA LYS A 413 -0.36 12.81 -33.92
C LYS A 413 0.56 12.68 -32.71
N THR A 414 0.59 13.69 -31.85
CA THR A 414 1.27 13.61 -30.55
C THR A 414 0.46 12.79 -29.55
N GLY A 415 1.14 12.16 -28.59
CA GLY A 415 0.52 11.35 -27.55
C GLY A 415 1.25 10.03 -27.30
N ALA A 416 0.73 9.23 -26.38
CA ALA A 416 1.24 7.89 -26.11
C ALA A 416 0.75 6.91 -27.18
N TYR A 417 1.67 6.13 -27.75
CA TYR A 417 1.38 5.06 -28.69
C TYR A 417 1.82 3.73 -28.11
N THR A 418 1.08 2.68 -28.46
CA THR A 418 1.44 1.29 -28.17
C THR A 418 1.84 0.62 -29.48
N ILE A 419 3.04 0.06 -29.52
CA ILE A 419 3.48 -0.85 -30.56
C ILE A 419 3.06 -2.25 -30.13
N LEU A 420 2.28 -2.95 -30.94
CA LEU A 420 1.85 -4.32 -30.70
C LEU A 420 2.44 -5.22 -31.79
N ALA A 421 3.33 -6.13 -31.43
CA ALA A 421 3.86 -7.15 -32.33
C ALA A 421 3.06 -8.44 -32.16
N ARG A 422 2.65 -9.05 -33.27
CA ARG A 422 1.90 -10.31 -33.34
C ARG A 422 2.49 -11.22 -34.42
N ASN A 423 2.93 -12.39 -34.01
CA ASN A 423 3.13 -13.55 -34.86
C ASN A 423 1.95 -14.50 -34.55
N PRO A 424 1.39 -15.30 -35.49
CA PRO A 424 0.29 -16.25 -35.26
C PRO A 424 0.25 -17.01 -33.93
N GLU A 425 1.39 -17.14 -33.26
CA GLU A 425 1.55 -17.84 -31.99
C GLU A 425 2.13 -16.97 -30.84
N MET A 426 2.59 -15.73 -31.07
CA MET A 426 3.30 -14.92 -30.06
C MET A 426 2.90 -13.43 -30.13
N SER A 427 2.84 -12.75 -28.98
CA SER A 427 2.64 -11.29 -28.94
C SER A 427 3.55 -10.58 -27.94
N ALA A 428 3.80 -9.28 -28.19
CA ALA A 428 4.41 -8.36 -27.25
C ALA A 428 3.93 -6.94 -27.51
N GLU A 429 4.02 -6.07 -26.49
CA GLU A 429 3.70 -4.66 -26.63
C GLU A 429 4.77 -3.74 -26.02
N LYS A 430 4.86 -2.52 -26.55
CA LYS A 430 5.76 -1.48 -26.04
C LYS A 430 5.15 -0.10 -26.21
N THR A 431 5.19 0.70 -25.15
CA THR A 431 4.73 2.09 -25.20
C THR A 431 5.85 3.04 -25.63
N ILE A 432 5.52 4.02 -26.46
CA ILE A 432 6.37 5.14 -26.87
C ILE A 432 5.60 6.46 -26.76
N ILE A 433 6.30 7.58 -26.71
CA ILE A 433 5.68 8.92 -26.71
C ILE A 433 5.99 9.63 -28.03
N SER A 434 4.96 10.01 -28.77
CA SER A 434 5.09 10.91 -29.92
C SER A 434 4.95 12.37 -29.49
N ILE A 435 5.95 13.18 -29.80
CA ILE A 435 5.98 14.62 -29.52
C ILE A 435 6.01 15.43 -30.82
N ASP A 436 5.58 16.69 -30.77
CA ASP A 436 5.66 17.57 -31.94
C ASP A 436 7.09 18.11 -32.02
N CYS A 437 7.94 17.44 -32.79
CA CYS A 437 9.34 17.80 -32.96
C CYS A 437 9.53 18.98 -33.92
N ILE A 438 8.58 19.92 -33.98
CA ILE A 438 8.77 21.15 -34.76
C ILE A 438 10.06 21.78 -34.27
N THR A 439 11.10 21.61 -35.08
CA THR A 439 12.23 22.50 -35.12
C THR A 439 11.61 23.84 -35.47
N THR A 440 11.49 24.69 -34.46
CA THR A 440 11.40 26.12 -34.72
C THR A 440 12.57 26.46 -35.67
N PRO A 441 12.36 27.25 -36.73
CA PRO A 441 13.49 27.89 -37.40
C PRO A 441 14.30 28.62 -36.32
N PRO A 442 15.63 28.68 -36.43
CA PRO A 442 16.46 29.18 -35.34
C PRO A 442 16.00 30.58 -34.96
N LEU A 443 15.55 30.72 -33.71
CA LEU A 443 15.41 32.03 -33.08
C LEU A 443 16.76 32.75 -33.21
N PRO A 444 16.76 34.07 -33.49
CA PRO A 444 17.99 34.84 -33.43
C PRO A 444 18.62 34.64 -32.05
N PRO A 445 19.96 34.59 -31.95
CA PRO A 445 20.63 34.31 -30.69
C PRO A 445 20.13 35.27 -29.62
N PRO A 446 19.99 34.82 -28.36
CA PRO A 446 19.73 35.73 -27.26
C PRO A 446 20.80 36.82 -27.29
N PRO A 447 20.51 38.08 -26.90
CA PRO A 447 21.57 39.05 -26.70
C PRO A 447 22.58 38.41 -25.75
N THR A 448 23.74 38.07 -26.30
CA THR A 448 24.86 37.55 -25.54
C THR A 448 25.17 38.63 -24.53
N VAL A 449 24.88 38.37 -23.25
CA VAL A 449 25.41 39.19 -22.18
C VAL A 449 26.92 39.16 -22.38
N PRO A 450 27.56 40.30 -22.70
CA PRO A 450 28.99 40.31 -22.92
C PRO A 450 29.66 39.74 -21.67
N PRO A 451 30.68 38.88 -21.81
CA PRO A 451 31.42 38.41 -20.65
C PRO A 451 31.94 39.62 -19.88
N ALA A 452 31.89 39.57 -18.55
CA ALA A 452 32.28 40.69 -17.70
C ALA A 452 33.76 41.09 -17.88
N CYS A 453 34.56 40.22 -18.49
CA CYS A 453 35.94 40.46 -18.91
C CYS A 453 36.31 39.57 -20.11
N VAL A 454 37.28 40.01 -20.91
CA VAL A 454 37.92 39.20 -21.96
C VAL A 454 39.40 38.98 -21.65
N SER A 455 39.96 39.80 -20.77
CA SER A 455 41.33 39.77 -20.29
C SER A 455 41.40 40.24 -18.85
N ASP A 456 42.51 39.96 -18.15
CA ASP A 456 42.68 40.32 -16.76
C ASP A 456 42.58 41.84 -16.51
N SER A 457 43.01 42.67 -17.48
CA SER A 457 42.94 44.13 -17.39
C SER A 457 41.52 44.70 -17.37
N ASP A 458 40.53 43.90 -17.78
CA ASP A 458 39.11 44.28 -17.71
C ASP A 458 38.54 44.10 -16.29
N CYS A 459 39.30 43.46 -15.39
CA CYS A 459 38.96 43.23 -14.00
C CYS A 459 39.68 44.21 -13.07
N ALA A 460 39.19 44.37 -11.83
CA ALA A 460 39.93 45.08 -10.79
C ALA A 460 41.28 44.38 -10.52
N ALA A 461 42.28 45.12 -10.03
CA ALA A 461 43.66 44.65 -9.88
C ALA A 461 43.82 43.41 -8.96
N ASP A 462 42.83 43.14 -8.11
CA ASP A 462 42.74 41.98 -7.20
C ASP A 462 42.00 40.77 -7.81
N LYS A 463 41.53 40.88 -9.06
CA LYS A 463 40.76 39.86 -9.79
C LYS A 463 41.42 39.52 -11.13
N LYS A 464 41.18 38.33 -11.66
CA LYS A 464 41.61 37.89 -12.99
C LYS A 464 40.45 37.32 -13.79
N CYS A 465 40.52 37.40 -15.11
CA CYS A 465 39.47 36.91 -15.98
C CYS A 465 39.57 35.39 -16.13
N ALA A 466 38.54 34.67 -15.71
CA ALA A 466 38.45 33.23 -15.85
C ALA A 466 37.10 32.88 -16.49
N SER A 467 37.13 32.30 -17.69
CA SER A 467 35.95 31.86 -18.43
C SER A 467 34.86 32.94 -18.55
N GLY A 468 35.27 34.19 -18.83
CA GLY A 468 34.36 35.31 -19.05
C GLY A 468 33.85 36.04 -17.81
N ASN A 469 34.37 35.70 -16.62
CA ASN A 469 34.02 36.36 -15.35
C ASN A 469 35.26 36.77 -14.54
N CYS A 470 35.21 37.93 -13.88
CA CYS A 470 36.28 38.41 -13.00
C CYS A 470 36.29 37.65 -11.66
N ALA A 471 37.22 36.72 -11.50
CA ALA A 471 37.39 35.93 -10.29
C ALA A 471 38.50 36.52 -9.39
N LEU A 472 38.30 36.51 -8.07
CA LEU A 472 39.32 36.96 -7.11
C LEU A 472 40.59 36.12 -7.21
N VAL A 473 41.73 36.79 -7.28
CA VAL A 473 43.04 36.15 -7.22
C VAL A 473 43.32 35.81 -5.76
N LYS A 474 43.35 34.52 -5.43
CA LYS A 474 43.56 34.02 -4.07
C LYS A 474 44.87 33.27 -3.98
N GLY A 475 45.55 33.40 -2.85
CA GLY A 475 46.68 32.57 -2.45
C GLY A 475 46.72 32.42 -0.94
N THR A 476 47.61 31.57 -0.45
CA THR A 476 47.63 31.14 0.96
C THR A 476 48.21 32.19 1.90
N CYS A 477 49.14 33.02 1.41
CA CYS A 477 49.66 34.17 2.13
C CYS A 477 50.35 35.14 1.17
N GLY A 478 49.99 36.42 1.25
CA GLY A 478 50.32 37.44 0.26
C GLY A 478 49.16 38.41 0.06
N HIS A 479 49.24 39.19 -1.02
CA HIS A 479 48.14 40.04 -1.46
C HIS A 479 47.97 39.93 -2.97
N ALA A 480 46.74 40.18 -3.45
CA ALA A 480 46.48 40.27 -4.87
C ALA A 480 46.84 41.66 -5.39
N SER A 481 47.68 41.74 -6.43
CA SER A 481 47.99 42.97 -7.13
C SER A 481 48.40 42.67 -8.57
N ALA A 482 48.03 43.55 -9.50
CA ALA A 482 48.23 43.37 -10.95
C ALA A 482 47.78 41.99 -11.47
N HIS A 483 46.62 41.51 -10.99
CA HIS A 483 46.01 40.24 -11.39
C HIS A 483 46.81 38.98 -11.02
N LYS A 484 47.81 39.12 -10.14
CA LYS A 484 48.62 38.01 -9.61
C LYS A 484 48.63 38.03 -8.10
N TRP A 485 48.79 36.85 -7.51
CA TRP A 485 49.02 36.74 -6.06
C TRP A 485 50.49 36.99 -5.79
N ILE A 486 50.79 38.07 -5.08
CA ILE A 486 52.15 38.42 -4.65
C ILE A 486 52.34 37.89 -3.23
N PRO A 487 53.15 36.85 -3.03
CA PRO A 487 53.41 36.33 -1.70
C PRO A 487 54.14 37.35 -0.84
N TYR A 488 53.81 37.40 0.45
CA TYR A 488 54.60 38.18 1.41
C TYR A 488 55.93 37.50 1.71
N GLU A 489 56.90 38.24 2.23
CA GLU A 489 58.20 37.67 2.63
C GLU A 489 58.05 36.64 3.76
N CYS A 490 57.10 36.86 4.66
CA CYS A 490 56.74 35.89 5.68
C CYS A 490 55.26 36.01 6.06
N CYS A 491 54.74 34.90 6.57
CA CYS A 491 53.33 34.73 6.95
C CYS A 491 53.17 34.32 8.41
N SER A 492 54.28 33.88 8.99
CA SER A 492 54.47 33.42 10.36
C SER A 492 55.98 33.42 10.64
N ASP A 493 56.37 33.38 11.91
CA ASP A 493 57.78 33.35 12.32
C ASP A 493 58.56 32.17 11.73
N SER A 494 57.89 31.05 11.47
CA SER A 494 58.51 29.87 10.84
C SER A 494 58.92 30.09 9.39
N GLY A 495 58.37 31.13 8.74
CA GLY A 495 58.77 31.55 7.40
C GLY A 495 60.04 32.40 7.37
N CYS A 496 60.56 32.82 8.53
CA CYS A 496 61.74 33.68 8.64
C CYS A 496 63.02 32.90 8.99
N PRO A 497 64.20 33.40 8.56
CA PRO A 497 65.49 32.86 8.99
C PRO A 497 65.69 32.95 10.51
N VAL A 498 66.60 32.13 11.03
CA VAL A 498 66.92 32.06 12.47
C VAL A 498 67.30 33.45 13.01
N ASN A 499 66.72 33.83 14.16
CA ASN A 499 66.82 35.14 14.84
C ASN A 499 65.96 36.29 14.26
N TYR A 500 65.04 36.00 13.34
CA TYR A 500 64.03 36.94 12.85
C TYR A 500 62.61 36.47 13.23
N GLU A 501 61.69 37.41 13.38
CA GLU A 501 60.25 37.20 13.56
C GLU A 501 59.48 37.91 12.45
N CYS A 502 58.31 37.38 12.12
CA CYS A 502 57.47 37.95 11.09
C CYS A 502 56.60 39.06 11.70
N LYS A 503 56.93 40.32 11.41
CA LYS A 503 56.08 41.47 11.79
C LYS A 503 55.65 42.21 10.54
N ALA A 504 54.34 42.47 10.46
CA ALA A 504 53.71 43.11 9.31
C ALA A 504 54.09 42.45 7.96
N ASN A 505 54.24 41.13 7.96
CA ASN A 505 54.57 40.30 6.81
C ASN A 505 55.98 40.49 6.21
N ALA A 506 56.90 41.07 7.00
CA ALA A 506 58.34 41.13 6.72
C ALA A 506 59.16 40.53 7.87
N CYS A 507 60.28 39.88 7.55
CA CYS A 507 61.14 39.29 8.56
C CYS A 507 62.01 40.36 9.23
N VAL A 508 61.75 40.64 10.50
CA VAL A 508 62.50 41.60 11.31
C VAL A 508 63.27 40.91 12.43
N LYS A 509 64.45 41.43 12.74
CA LYS A 509 65.35 40.80 13.72
C LYS A 509 64.74 40.92 15.12
N LYS A 510 64.67 39.80 15.84
CA LYS A 510 64.10 39.78 17.21
C LYS A 510 64.93 40.71 18.12
N SER A 511 64.31 41.76 18.68
CA SER A 511 65.02 42.68 19.56
C SER A 511 65.26 42.04 20.93
N THR A 512 66.51 41.82 21.29
CA THR A 512 66.91 41.59 22.69
C THR A 512 66.78 42.90 23.45
N THR A 513 65.96 42.94 24.50
CA THR A 513 65.95 44.11 25.40
C THR A 513 66.08 43.65 26.84
N GLU A 514 67.21 44.04 27.42
CA GLU A 514 67.51 44.04 28.85
C GLU A 514 66.51 44.92 29.63
N ASN A 515 66.32 44.55 30.89
CA ASN A 515 65.57 45.25 31.92
C ASN A 515 65.97 46.72 32.08
N VAL A 516 65.02 47.67 32.10
CA VAL A 516 65.06 48.82 33.04
C VAL A 516 63.65 49.28 33.43
N THR A 517 63.52 49.51 34.73
CA THR A 517 62.45 49.94 35.63
C THR A 517 62.02 51.43 35.57
N ILE A 518 60.72 51.66 35.87
CA ILE A 518 60.14 52.67 36.80
C ILE A 518 59.94 54.16 36.37
N LYS A 519 58.65 54.58 36.50
CA LYS A 519 58.04 55.87 36.93
C LYS A 519 57.73 57.05 35.96
N GLU A 520 56.41 57.31 35.89
CA GLU A 520 55.68 58.55 36.26
C GLU A 520 55.16 59.54 35.18
N LYS A 521 53.82 59.53 35.04
CA LYS A 521 52.79 60.58 34.76
C LYS A 521 53.11 61.76 33.81
N GLN A 522 52.23 62.02 32.83
CA GLN A 522 51.01 62.85 32.93
C GLN A 522 50.25 62.99 31.56
N ASN A 523 48.92 62.72 31.58
CA ASN A 523 47.76 63.41 30.97
C ASN A 523 47.81 63.94 29.50
N ILE A 524 46.86 63.58 28.59
CA ILE A 524 45.59 64.32 28.34
C ILE A 524 44.62 63.55 27.37
N THR A 525 43.34 63.43 27.80
CA THR A 525 42.01 63.36 27.10
C THR A 525 41.47 62.17 26.25
N LYS A 526 40.30 61.66 26.75
CA LYS A 526 38.97 61.33 26.11
C LYS A 526 38.74 60.09 25.17
N LYS A 527 38.23 59.01 25.80
CA LYS A 527 37.16 57.98 25.52
C LYS A 527 36.31 58.01 24.21
N PRO A 528 35.63 56.92 23.73
CA PRO A 528 35.64 55.45 24.06
C PRO A 528 35.87 54.48 22.86
N GLU A 529 36.26 53.23 23.16
CA GLU A 529 36.22 52.09 22.24
C GLU A 529 35.84 50.79 23.01
N GLU A 530 35.00 49.94 22.39
CA GLU A 530 34.85 48.48 22.60
C GLU A 530 34.18 47.90 21.33
N PRO A 531 34.45 46.64 20.89
CA PRO A 531 34.31 45.43 21.70
C PRO A 531 35.45 44.38 21.55
N ALA A 532 35.46 43.40 22.47
CA ALA A 532 36.25 42.16 22.40
C ALA A 532 35.35 40.92 22.19
N PRO A 533 35.89 39.85 21.58
CA PRO A 533 35.94 38.51 22.18
C PRO A 533 37.44 38.08 22.30
N PRO A 534 37.88 36.88 22.77
CA PRO A 534 37.20 35.58 22.95
C PRO A 534 37.65 34.83 24.23
N THR A 535 37.37 33.52 24.36
CA THR A 535 38.34 32.56 24.94
C THR A 535 38.09 31.12 24.49
N ALA A 536 39.19 30.36 24.42
CA ALA A 536 39.37 29.04 23.83
C ALA A 536 39.84 27.99 24.86
N GLU A 537 39.60 26.72 24.50
CA GLU A 537 40.49 25.54 24.62
C GLU A 537 40.61 24.78 25.97
N PRO A 538 41.05 23.47 26.01
CA PRO A 538 42.08 22.84 25.14
C PRO A 538 41.88 21.38 24.67
N VAL A 539 42.83 20.93 23.83
CA VAL A 539 42.99 19.61 23.19
C VAL A 539 44.07 18.76 23.88
N LYS A 540 43.87 17.42 24.00
CA LYS A 540 44.77 16.34 23.51
C LYS A 540 44.40 14.94 24.03
N GLY A 541 44.42 13.94 23.14
CA GLY A 541 44.57 12.52 23.50
C GLY A 541 44.18 11.56 22.38
N TYR A 542 45.17 11.08 21.62
CA TYR A 542 45.06 10.08 20.55
C TYR A 542 44.65 8.68 21.05
N LEU A 543 43.82 7.97 20.28
CA LEU A 543 43.88 6.52 19.97
C LEU A 543 42.74 6.12 19.00
N GLU A 544 43.07 5.78 17.76
CA GLU A 544 42.29 4.89 16.88
C GLU A 544 43.12 3.61 16.64
N PRO A 545 42.60 2.47 16.12
CA PRO A 545 41.20 2.05 15.86
C PRO A 545 40.93 0.57 16.28
N TYR A 546 39.66 0.12 16.28
CA TYR A 546 39.34 -1.29 15.98
C TYR A 546 38.10 -1.37 15.07
N CYS A 547 38.36 -1.47 13.78
CA CYS A 547 37.41 -1.99 12.80
C CYS A 547 37.12 -3.47 13.11
N TRP A 548 35.85 -3.81 13.33
CA TRP A 548 35.43 -5.22 13.31
C TRP A 548 35.26 -5.66 11.86
N ASN A 549 35.93 -6.75 11.51
CA ASN A 549 35.90 -7.38 10.20
C ASN A 549 34.52 -8.05 9.96
N PRO A 550 33.75 -7.66 8.92
CA PRO A 550 32.44 -8.25 8.63
C PRO A 550 32.49 -9.77 8.36
N ALA A 551 33.66 -10.32 8.03
CA ALA A 551 33.86 -11.77 7.89
C ALA A 551 33.76 -12.54 9.24
N LEU A 552 34.11 -11.90 10.36
CA LEU A 552 34.05 -12.54 11.69
C LEU A 552 32.60 -12.59 12.23
N LEU A 553 31.79 -11.59 11.90
CA LEU A 553 30.34 -11.59 12.16
C LEU A 553 29.60 -12.60 11.27
N ALA A 554 30.04 -12.78 10.02
CA ALA A 554 29.52 -13.82 9.14
C ALA A 554 29.81 -15.25 9.67
N LEU A 555 31.00 -15.49 10.23
CA LEU A 555 31.34 -16.77 10.87
C LEU A 555 30.50 -17.08 12.11
N LEU A 556 30.21 -16.06 12.92
CA LEU A 556 29.31 -16.17 14.09
C LEU A 556 27.85 -16.44 13.68
N ALA A 557 27.37 -15.81 12.61
CA ALA A 557 26.03 -16.07 12.06
C ALA A 557 25.91 -17.48 11.48
N ILE A 558 26.95 -17.98 10.81
CA ILE A 558 26.99 -19.36 10.28
C ILE A 558 26.99 -20.39 11.43
N LEU A 559 27.73 -20.16 12.52
CA LEU A 559 27.72 -21.03 13.70
C LEU A 559 26.37 -21.07 14.39
N LEU A 560 25.65 -19.94 14.46
CA LEU A 560 24.28 -19.87 14.97
C LEU A 560 23.30 -20.62 14.05
N PHE A 561 23.44 -20.48 12.72
CA PHE A 561 22.62 -21.23 11.76
C PHE A 561 22.84 -22.74 11.88
N TYR A 562 24.10 -23.18 12.06
CA TYR A 562 24.44 -24.59 12.25
C TYR A 562 23.86 -25.14 13.57
N PHE A 563 23.86 -24.33 14.63
CA PHE A 563 23.26 -24.68 15.92
C PHE A 563 21.74 -24.88 15.83
N PHE A 564 21.02 -23.99 15.12
CA PHE A 564 19.59 -24.16 14.84
C PHE A 564 19.30 -25.36 13.93
N PHE A 565 20.20 -25.66 12.99
CA PHE A 565 20.09 -26.84 12.12
C PHE A 565 20.20 -28.16 12.92
N ILE A 566 21.09 -28.24 13.91
CA ILE A 566 21.22 -29.39 14.82
C ILE A 566 19.98 -29.56 15.71
N LEU A 567 19.40 -28.45 16.20
CA LEU A 567 18.16 -28.48 16.99
C LEU A 567 16.94 -28.91 16.15
N ALA A 568 16.87 -28.51 14.88
CA ALA A 568 15.82 -28.95 13.95
C ALA A 568 15.93 -30.45 13.63
N LYS A 569 17.14 -30.98 13.41
CA LYS A 569 17.34 -32.44 13.23
C LYS A 569 16.95 -33.25 14.47
N ARG A 570 17.21 -32.74 15.69
CA ARG A 570 16.78 -33.39 16.94
C ARG A 570 15.27 -33.44 17.13
N ARG A 571 14.52 -32.46 16.59
CA ARG A 571 13.04 -32.50 16.57
C ARG A 571 12.49 -33.51 15.55
N LYS A 572 13.18 -33.72 14.42
CA LYS A 572 12.81 -34.73 13.41
C LYS A 572 12.96 -36.16 13.96
N LYS A 573 14.06 -36.46 14.66
CA LYS A 573 14.29 -37.79 15.25
C LYS A 573 13.29 -38.18 16.36
N LYS A 574 12.78 -37.20 17.13
CA LYS A 574 11.79 -37.43 18.20
C LYS A 574 10.35 -37.64 17.70
N LYS A 575 10.07 -37.35 16.43
CA LYS A 575 8.74 -37.56 15.83
C LYS A 575 8.64 -38.90 15.07
N GLU A 576 9.75 -39.35 14.48
CA GLU A 576 9.84 -40.67 13.85
C GLU A 576 9.80 -41.82 14.87
N GLU A 577 10.25 -41.61 16.11
CA GLU A 577 10.30 -42.63 17.17
C GLU A 577 8.96 -42.85 17.92
N LYS A 578 7.85 -42.19 17.52
CA LYS A 578 6.58 -42.23 18.27
C LYS A 578 5.37 -42.85 17.57
N ASP A 579 5.40 -43.06 16.25
CA ASP A 579 4.23 -43.55 15.50
C ASP A 579 4.42 -44.91 14.79
N GLU A 580 5.60 -45.54 14.88
CA GLU A 580 5.85 -46.87 14.26
C GLU A 580 5.74 -48.06 15.25
N ASP A 581 5.51 -47.83 16.55
CA ASP A 581 5.39 -48.89 17.57
C ASP A 581 4.03 -48.90 18.31
N GLN A 582 2.96 -49.33 17.61
CA GLN A 582 1.79 -49.93 18.28
C GLN A 582 1.67 -51.43 17.93
N PRO A 583 1.81 -52.35 18.91
CA PRO A 583 1.84 -53.78 18.66
C PRO A 583 0.45 -54.39 18.36
N GLU A 584 0.40 -55.31 17.38
CA GLU A 584 -0.81 -55.93 16.80
C GLU A 584 -1.76 -56.64 17.79
N TRP A 585 -1.30 -57.01 19.00
CA TRP A 585 -2.17 -57.68 19.98
C TRP A 585 -3.26 -56.75 20.54
N ARG A 586 -3.06 -55.42 20.51
CA ARG A 586 -4.10 -54.44 20.90
C ARG A 586 -5.19 -54.25 19.84
N LYS A 587 -4.92 -54.57 18.56
CA LYS A 587 -5.92 -54.54 17.49
C LYS A 587 -6.83 -55.78 17.55
N LYS A 588 -6.27 -56.97 17.82
CA LYS A 588 -7.06 -58.20 17.99
C LYS A 588 -7.92 -58.23 19.25
N LYS A 589 -7.44 -57.67 20.37
CA LYS A 589 -8.21 -57.65 21.63
C LYS A 589 -9.46 -56.75 21.55
N LYS A 590 -9.42 -55.68 20.76
CA LYS A 590 -10.55 -54.77 20.56
C LYS A 590 -11.66 -55.38 19.69
N GLU A 591 -11.32 -56.28 18.77
CA GLU A 591 -12.29 -57.02 17.93
C GLU A 591 -12.92 -58.22 18.68
N GLU A 592 -12.22 -58.79 19.66
CA GLU A 592 -12.78 -59.84 20.55
C GLU A 592 -13.69 -59.24 21.63
N ASP A 593 -13.31 -58.11 22.23
CA ASP A 593 -14.11 -57.43 23.27
C ASP A 593 -15.44 -56.83 22.72
N GLU A 594 -15.51 -56.44 21.44
CA GLU A 594 -16.76 -55.98 20.78
C GLU A 594 -17.70 -57.13 20.39
N LYS A 595 -17.22 -58.38 20.34
CA LYS A 595 -18.05 -59.56 20.09
C LYS A 595 -18.69 -60.09 21.37
N GLU A 596 -18.02 -60.02 22.52
CA GLU A 596 -18.58 -60.43 23.82
C GLU A 596 -19.60 -59.44 24.42
N ASP A 597 -19.51 -58.13 24.13
CA ASP A 597 -20.49 -57.12 24.63
C ASP A 597 -21.81 -57.12 23.83
N LYS A 598 -21.87 -57.81 22.66
CA LYS A 598 -23.12 -58.02 21.92
C LYS A 598 -23.93 -59.23 22.39
N ASP A 599 -23.27 -60.25 22.94
CA ASP A 599 -23.95 -61.46 23.43
C ASP A 599 -24.32 -61.41 24.93
N SER A 600 -23.76 -60.49 25.73
CA SER A 600 -24.03 -60.41 27.18
C SER A 600 -25.15 -59.44 27.61
N LYS A 601 -25.72 -58.63 26.69
CA LYS A 601 -26.85 -57.70 26.98
C LYS A 601 -28.26 -58.26 26.73
N LYS A 602 -28.42 -59.59 26.60
CA LYS A 602 -29.73 -60.26 26.65
C LYS A 602 -29.70 -61.47 27.58
N GLN A 603 -29.70 -61.26 28.90
CA GLN A 603 -30.47 -62.06 29.86
C GLN A 603 -30.25 -61.58 31.31
N ILE A 604 -31.28 -60.96 31.88
CA ILE A 604 -31.57 -60.92 33.33
C ILE A 604 -32.91 -61.65 33.47
N PRO A 605 -33.07 -62.61 34.41
CA PRO A 605 -33.79 -62.34 35.67
C PRO A 605 -33.20 -63.16 36.85
N VAL A 606 -33.30 -62.82 38.14
CA VAL A 606 -34.32 -62.17 38.98
C VAL A 606 -33.60 -61.40 40.09
#